data_AF-A0A3E4UPY8-F1
#
_entry.id   AF-A0A3E4UPY8-F1
#
_cell.length_a   1.000
_cell.length_b   1.000
_cell.length_c   1.000
_cell.angle_alpha   90.00
_cell.angle_beta   90.00
_cell.angle_gamma   90.00
#
_symmetry.space_group_name_H-M   'P 1'
#
loop_
_entity.id
_entity.type
_entity.pdbx_description
1 polymer ?
#
loop_
_entity_poly.entity_id
_entity_poly.type
_entity_poly.pdbx_seq_one_letter_code
_entity_poly.pdbx_strand_id
1 'polypeptide(L)'
;MIEITAELQNGSRKSSTVEEACAVSLRCFYTTGDSRKCGFDWFRIGDNGDIPFKECVGYYWDKGHKISDPYIYDKALFKPDKDLQNTLQGNYKVLKDVFWRNGYKGEKMPYIVPILSIGEGEHISLDIKRDGKQSSDIFVGSDLEDSSVYDYPKTIAPNQDSFAITCLKMQDKISLLKFFSDESKEEQCGELVIIPKSLVFCKSVEIVFCKVYIVDSGRNLNTVFGNYRLQLLNKNSLTSLVDCFSQALVDIQYNKTSCLELEVWEDDMQPFYVKLKDKNAFDIEKSNELIALLRKREKEKYFSVKKDCIKVYIMPDIPFINKYGKETRAFSVIGQNTIFCKNGVDGMTLVHEVGHALGLPHTFVYRSVLANSLNNKSNNSEMSFCYEKKKTDNFMDYSNYRMFFYYWQWKVMNEKLRNIKF
;
A
#
# COMPACT_ATOMS: atom_id res chain seq x y z
N MET A 1 10.31 77.18 20.56
CA MET A 1 11.12 76.01 20.20
C MET A 1 10.72 74.88 21.10
N ILE A 2 10.47 73.73 20.49
CA ILE A 2 9.62 72.64 20.96
C ILE A 2 10.33 71.79 22.03
N GLU A 3 9.60 71.48 23.10
CA GLU A 3 9.91 70.46 24.12
C GLU A 3 9.95 69.06 23.50
N ILE A 4 10.92 68.23 23.91
CA ILE A 4 10.72 66.77 23.98
C ILE A 4 11.41 66.25 25.25
N THR A 5 10.60 66.06 26.29
CA THR A 5 10.80 65.15 27.41
C THR A 5 10.69 63.72 26.90
N ALA A 6 11.75 62.92 27.04
CA ALA A 6 11.71 61.50 26.73
C ALA A 6 11.13 60.72 27.93
N GLU A 7 9.85 60.36 27.84
CA GLU A 7 9.22 59.39 28.72
C GLU A 7 9.80 57.99 28.45
N LEU A 8 10.44 57.43 29.48
CA LEU A 8 10.67 56.00 29.61
C LEU A 8 9.36 55.35 30.08
N GLN A 9 8.61 54.75 29.16
CA GLN A 9 7.56 53.80 29.48
C GLN A 9 7.78 52.45 28.78
N ASN A 10 8.12 51.47 29.62
CA ASN A 10 7.79 50.05 29.57
C ASN A 10 7.09 49.53 28.31
N GLY A 11 7.83 48.77 27.50
CA GLY A 11 7.30 47.64 26.74
C GLY A 11 7.73 46.36 27.42
N SER A 12 6.90 45.85 28.34
CA SER A 12 7.08 44.54 28.95
C SER A 12 7.35 43.48 27.88
N ARG A 13 8.44 42.71 28.04
CA ARG A 13 8.51 41.36 27.48
C ARG A 13 7.23 40.65 27.91
N LYS A 14 6.31 40.43 26.97
CA LYS A 14 5.25 39.45 27.16
C LYS A 14 5.95 38.10 27.37
N SER A 15 6.05 37.74 28.63
CA SER A 15 5.95 36.36 29.07
C SER A 15 4.60 35.85 28.58
N SER A 16 4.56 35.27 27.39
CA SER A 16 3.45 34.43 26.96
C SER A 16 3.94 33.00 26.92
N THR A 17 3.79 32.32 28.06
CA THR A 17 3.68 30.86 28.18
C THR A 17 2.38 30.39 27.53
N VAL A 18 2.21 30.68 26.24
CA VAL A 18 1.21 30.04 25.40
C VAL A 18 1.98 28.95 24.68
N GLU A 19 1.69 27.70 25.01
CA GLU A 19 2.15 26.57 24.22
C GLU A 19 1.45 26.64 22.85
N GLU A 20 1.98 27.46 21.95
CA GLU A 20 1.60 27.50 20.53
C GLU A 20 1.77 26.09 19.93
N ALA A 21 0.94 25.75 18.95
CA ALA A 21 0.89 24.40 18.38
C ALA A 21 2.25 24.02 17.79
N CYS A 22 2.95 23.06 18.41
CA CYS A 22 4.31 22.69 18.05
C CYS A 22 4.37 21.79 16.81
N ALA A 23 3.27 21.11 16.48
CA ALA A 23 3.14 20.29 15.28
C ALA A 23 1.67 20.15 14.85
N VAL A 24 1.41 20.25 13.55
CA VAL A 24 0.13 19.92 12.91
C VAL A 24 0.37 18.97 11.76
N SER A 25 -0.34 17.84 11.73
CA SER A 25 -0.18 16.82 10.71
C SER A 25 -1.51 16.20 10.32
N LEU A 26 -1.54 15.62 9.14
CA LEU A 26 -2.72 14.97 8.61
C LEU A 26 -2.68 13.46 8.89
N ARG A 27 -3.85 12.88 9.12
CA ARG A 27 -4.08 11.45 9.27
C ARG A 27 -5.22 11.03 8.35
N CYS A 28 -5.33 9.73 8.15
CA CYS A 28 -6.38 9.20 7.32
C CYS A 28 -7.16 8.12 8.08
N PHE A 29 -8.47 8.31 8.18
CA PHE A 29 -9.40 7.34 8.75
C PHE A 29 -10.42 6.97 7.67
N TYR A 30 -10.25 5.81 7.04
CA TYR A 30 -11.12 5.42 5.93
C TYR A 30 -12.37 4.70 6.41
N THR A 31 -13.53 5.34 6.24
CA THR A 31 -14.83 4.65 6.39
C THR A 31 -15.49 4.29 5.05
N THR A 32 -15.21 4.96 3.92
CA THR A 32 -15.76 4.59 2.59
C THR A 32 -15.02 5.20 1.37
N GLY A 33 -15.09 4.51 0.22
CA GLY A 33 -15.08 5.08 -1.15
C GLY A 33 -13.79 5.75 -1.66
N ASP A 34 -13.81 7.08 -1.73
CA ASP A 34 -12.85 7.94 -2.47
C ASP A 34 -11.40 7.84 -1.94
N SER A 35 -11.33 7.67 -0.64
CA SER A 35 -10.28 7.03 0.15
C SER A 35 -9.39 6.03 -0.59
N ARG A 36 -9.98 5.04 -1.28
CA ARG A 36 -9.20 3.94 -1.85
C ARG A 36 -8.49 4.31 -3.12
N LYS A 37 -8.83 5.45 -3.73
CA LYS A 37 -8.18 5.93 -4.95
C LYS A 37 -6.97 6.77 -4.59
N CYS A 38 -7.13 7.77 -3.72
CA CYS A 38 -6.02 8.60 -3.26
C CYS A 38 -5.07 7.80 -2.36
N GLY A 39 -3.77 7.88 -2.60
CA GLY A 39 -2.79 7.25 -1.71
C GLY A 39 -2.44 8.19 -0.58
N PHE A 40 -2.43 7.71 0.65
CA PHE A 40 -1.95 8.50 1.78
C PHE A 40 -1.12 7.62 2.70
N ASP A 41 0.05 8.11 3.10
CA ASP A 41 0.88 7.44 4.07
C ASP A 41 1.51 8.43 5.06
N TRP A 42 1.51 8.04 6.32
CA TRP A 42 2.06 8.79 7.43
C TRP A 42 2.79 7.85 8.38
N PHE A 43 3.78 8.36 9.09
CA PHE A 43 4.46 7.54 10.08
C PHE A 43 3.53 7.30 11.28
N ARG A 44 3.23 6.02 11.56
CA ARG A 44 2.28 5.62 12.62
C ARG A 44 2.89 5.85 14.00
N ILE A 45 2.36 6.81 14.75
CA ILE A 45 2.76 7.12 16.13
C ILE A 45 1.70 6.72 17.17
N GLY A 46 0.56 6.17 16.73
CA GLY A 46 -0.53 5.72 17.60
C GLY A 46 -1.48 6.82 18.07
N ASP A 47 -1.56 7.93 17.33
CA ASP A 47 -2.41 9.10 17.63
C ASP A 47 -3.75 9.10 16.86
N ASN A 48 -3.99 8.08 16.03
CA ASN A 48 -5.20 7.94 15.23
C ASN A 48 -5.89 6.56 15.39
N GLY A 49 -5.66 5.89 16.52
CA GLY A 49 -6.17 4.52 16.75
C GLY A 49 -5.38 3.43 15.99
N ASP A 50 -4.32 3.83 15.30
CA ASP A 50 -3.30 2.97 14.70
C ASP A 50 -2.38 2.36 15.77
N ILE A 51 -1.71 1.26 15.42
CA ILE A 51 -0.64 0.71 16.24
C ILE A 51 0.66 1.43 15.88
N PRO A 52 1.32 2.10 16.83
CA PRO A 52 2.56 2.81 16.56
C PRO A 52 3.64 1.89 16.00
N PHE A 53 4.38 2.36 14.99
CA PHE A 53 5.48 1.60 14.39
C PHE A 53 6.59 1.26 15.39
N LYS A 54 6.74 2.04 16.48
CA LYS A 54 7.64 1.72 17.58
C LYS A 54 7.31 0.40 18.28
N GLU A 55 6.04 -0.04 18.24
CA GLU A 55 5.59 -1.31 18.82
C GLU A 55 5.56 -2.45 17.81
N CYS A 56 5.22 -2.18 16.55
CA CYS A 56 4.93 -3.23 15.58
C CYS A 56 5.97 -3.39 14.46
N VAL A 57 7.03 -2.58 14.40
CA VAL A 57 8.15 -2.76 13.45
C VAL A 57 9.32 -3.45 14.14
N GLY A 58 9.71 -4.61 13.62
CA GLY A 58 10.67 -5.49 14.27
C GLY A 58 10.85 -6.83 13.56
N TYR A 59 11.36 -7.83 14.28
CA TYR A 59 11.66 -9.16 13.72
C TYR A 59 11.07 -10.28 14.57
N TYR A 60 10.81 -11.42 13.93
CA TYR A 60 10.56 -12.67 14.62
C TYR A 60 11.86 -13.41 14.88
N TRP A 61 12.03 -13.93 16.09
CA TRP A 61 13.24 -14.63 16.54
C TRP A 61 12.91 -16.01 17.10
N ASP A 62 13.56 -17.05 16.61
CA ASP A 62 13.54 -18.39 17.21
C ASP A 62 14.97 -18.87 17.45
N LYS A 63 15.25 -19.36 18.66
CA LYS A 63 16.57 -19.86 19.09
C LYS A 63 17.75 -18.98 18.69
N GLY A 64 17.59 -17.65 18.75
CA GLY A 64 18.64 -16.68 18.43
C GLY A 64 18.79 -16.34 16.95
N HIS A 65 17.91 -16.86 16.08
CA HIS A 65 17.92 -16.59 14.64
C HIS A 65 16.65 -15.85 14.19
N LYS A 66 16.79 -14.96 13.21
CA LYS A 66 15.63 -14.30 12.57
C LYS A 66 14.83 -15.33 11.76
N ILE A 67 13.52 -15.32 11.91
CA ILE A 67 12.58 -16.20 11.19
C ILE A 67 11.97 -15.42 10.02
N SER A 68 11.77 -16.12 8.90
CA SER A 68 11.13 -15.56 7.70
C SER A 68 10.07 -16.48 7.08
N ASP A 69 9.68 -17.57 7.77
CA ASP A 69 8.66 -18.47 7.25
C ASP A 69 7.26 -17.83 7.42
N PRO A 70 6.50 -17.58 6.32
CA PRO A 70 5.16 -16.99 6.35
C PRO A 70 4.10 -17.77 7.18
N TYR A 71 4.45 -18.95 7.68
CA TYR A 71 3.59 -19.82 8.47
C TYR A 71 4.04 -19.97 9.93
N ILE A 72 5.25 -19.51 10.31
CA ILE A 72 5.77 -19.61 11.68
C ILE A 72 5.77 -18.21 12.31
N TYR A 73 4.66 -17.87 12.96
CA TYR A 73 4.49 -16.60 13.67
C TYR A 73 3.78 -16.78 14.99
N ASP A 74 4.52 -16.54 16.06
CA ASP A 74 4.02 -16.41 17.41
C ASP A 74 4.38 -15.01 17.92
N LYS A 75 3.44 -14.34 18.57
CA LYS A 75 3.66 -13.05 19.22
C LYS A 75 4.83 -13.11 20.20
N ALA A 76 5.04 -14.24 20.88
CA ALA A 76 6.15 -14.43 21.81
C ALA A 76 7.53 -14.35 21.13
N LEU A 77 7.59 -14.59 19.82
CA LEU A 77 8.82 -14.54 19.02
C LEU A 77 9.08 -13.16 18.42
N PHE A 78 8.09 -12.27 18.40
CA PHE A 78 8.24 -10.93 17.83
C PHE A 78 8.93 -9.98 18.81
N LYS A 79 9.91 -9.23 18.31
CA LYS A 79 10.62 -8.19 19.05
C LYS A 79 10.71 -6.92 18.22
N PRO A 80 10.24 -5.76 18.72
CA PRO A 80 10.48 -4.48 18.09
C PRO A 80 11.97 -4.22 17.90
N ASP A 81 12.35 -3.60 16.78
CA ASP A 81 13.75 -3.35 16.43
C ASP A 81 13.95 -1.87 16.08
N LYS A 82 14.78 -1.19 16.88
CA LYS A 82 14.98 0.27 16.78
C LYS A 82 15.71 0.66 15.49
N ASP A 83 16.65 -0.15 15.01
CA ASP A 83 17.41 0.18 13.80
C ASP A 83 16.54 0.01 12.55
N LEU A 84 15.67 -1.01 12.55
CA LEU A 84 14.67 -1.18 11.50
C LEU A 84 13.65 -0.02 11.51
N GLN A 85 13.23 0.43 12.69
CA GLN A 85 12.34 1.59 12.86
C GLN A 85 13.00 2.88 12.31
N ASN A 86 14.27 3.13 12.66
CA ASN A 86 15.02 4.27 12.15
C ASN A 86 15.18 4.22 10.63
N THR A 87 15.44 3.03 10.07
CA THR A 87 15.54 2.81 8.62
C THR A 87 14.19 3.07 7.94
N LEU A 88 13.07 2.64 8.54
CA LEU A 88 11.73 2.93 8.03
C LEU A 88 11.46 4.43 8.04
N GLN A 89 11.74 5.10 9.15
CA GLN A 89 11.58 6.56 9.27
C GLN A 89 12.40 7.30 8.22
N GLY A 90 13.62 6.83 7.90
CA GLY A 90 14.48 7.42 6.87
C GLY A 90 13.91 7.38 5.44
N ASN A 91 12.77 6.71 5.22
CA ASN A 91 12.06 6.75 3.93
C ASN A 91 11.16 7.98 3.77
N TYR A 92 10.95 8.76 4.83
CA TYR A 92 10.11 9.95 4.87
C TYR A 92 10.95 11.22 5.01
N LYS A 93 10.40 12.35 4.58
CA LYS A 93 10.95 13.66 4.94
C LYS A 93 10.72 13.92 6.43
N VAL A 94 11.73 14.48 7.09
CA VAL A 94 11.61 14.99 8.46
C VAL A 94 11.63 16.51 8.40
N LEU A 95 10.62 17.16 8.96
CA LEU A 95 10.59 18.61 9.02
C LEU A 95 11.54 19.09 10.12
N LYS A 96 12.52 19.90 9.73
CA LYS A 96 13.56 20.37 10.65
C LYS A 96 12.94 21.29 11.71
N ASP A 97 13.44 21.17 12.94
CA ASP A 97 13.09 22.03 14.08
C ASP A 97 11.62 21.94 14.56
N VAL A 98 10.80 21.07 13.95
CA VAL A 98 9.40 20.79 14.34
C VAL A 98 9.31 19.42 15.00
N PHE A 99 8.60 19.36 16.14
CA PHE A 99 8.51 18.15 16.96
C PHE A 99 7.11 17.93 17.50
N TRP A 100 6.74 16.67 17.65
CA TRP A 100 5.68 16.28 18.58
C TRP A 100 6.24 16.33 19.99
N ARG A 101 5.74 17.22 20.86
CA ARG A 101 6.12 17.27 22.28
C ARG A 101 5.60 16.05 23.02
N ASN A 102 4.33 15.70 22.81
CA ASN A 102 3.68 14.54 23.39
C ASN A 102 3.42 13.48 22.32
N GLY A 103 4.49 12.97 21.70
CA GLY A 103 4.42 11.88 20.74
C GLY A 103 4.03 10.54 21.38
N TYR A 104 4.59 9.45 20.89
CA TYR A 104 4.28 8.12 21.42
C TYR A 104 4.65 8.01 22.90
N LYS A 105 3.65 7.69 23.74
CA LYS A 105 3.77 7.59 25.22
C LYS A 105 4.36 8.85 25.88
N GLY A 106 4.12 10.03 25.30
CA GLY A 106 4.61 11.30 25.84
C GLY A 106 6.09 11.58 25.53
N GLU A 107 6.74 10.76 24.69
CA GLU A 107 8.09 11.05 24.23
C GLU A 107 8.09 12.10 23.13
N LYS A 108 9.08 13.01 23.18
CA LYS A 108 9.33 13.97 22.10
C LYS A 108 9.77 13.23 20.84
N MET A 109 9.11 13.49 19.71
CA MET A 109 9.40 12.85 18.42
C MET A 109 9.57 13.89 17.30
N PRO A 110 10.45 13.65 16.31
CA PRO A 110 10.55 14.53 15.16
C PRO A 110 9.25 14.53 14.34
N TYR A 111 8.93 15.65 13.70
CA TYR A 111 7.82 15.70 12.74
C TYR A 111 8.19 14.95 11.47
N ILE A 112 7.48 13.86 11.19
CA ILE A 112 7.64 13.07 9.97
C ILE A 112 6.54 13.46 9.00
N VAL A 113 6.93 13.90 7.80
CA VAL A 113 6.02 14.51 6.84
C VAL A 113 5.19 13.43 6.14
N PRO A 114 3.84 13.50 6.19
CA PRO A 114 2.97 12.60 5.44
C PRO A 114 3.08 12.83 3.93
N ILE A 115 2.67 11.82 3.17
CA ILE A 115 2.74 11.79 1.71
C ILE A 115 1.36 11.47 1.15
N LEU A 116 0.90 12.27 0.20
CA LEU A 116 -0.35 12.11 -0.54
C LEU A 116 -0.05 11.83 -2.02
N SER A 117 -0.74 10.89 -2.62
CA SER A 117 -0.87 10.75 -4.07
C SER A 117 -2.30 11.04 -4.50
N ILE A 118 -2.46 11.98 -5.43
CA ILE A 118 -3.77 12.45 -5.89
C ILE A 118 -3.71 12.83 -7.37
N GLY A 119 -4.73 12.46 -8.12
CA GLY A 119 -4.88 12.70 -9.57
C GLY A 119 -6.01 13.67 -9.86
N GLU A 120 -6.04 14.20 -11.09
CA GLU A 120 -7.07 15.14 -11.53
C GLU A 120 -8.50 14.61 -11.31
N GLY A 121 -9.36 15.45 -10.74
CA GLY A 121 -10.74 15.13 -10.38
C GLY A 121 -10.88 14.33 -9.08
N GLU A 122 -9.78 13.89 -8.45
CA GLU A 122 -9.84 13.18 -7.18
C GLU A 122 -9.91 14.15 -5.99
N HIS A 123 -10.57 13.68 -4.93
CA HIS A 123 -10.82 14.39 -3.70
C HIS A 123 -10.49 13.50 -2.51
N ILE A 124 -9.89 14.07 -1.46
CA ILE A 124 -9.68 13.40 -0.19
C ILE A 124 -9.94 14.35 0.97
N SER A 125 -10.54 13.82 2.04
CA SER A 125 -10.65 14.47 3.34
C SER A 125 -9.79 13.71 4.35
N LEU A 126 -8.96 14.45 5.09
CA LEU A 126 -7.97 13.93 6.03
C LEU A 126 -8.25 14.49 7.41
N ASP A 127 -7.99 13.70 8.45
CA ASP A 127 -8.11 14.17 9.83
C ASP A 127 -6.91 15.05 10.21
N ILE A 128 -7.15 16.06 11.02
CA ILE A 128 -6.11 16.96 11.51
C ILE A 128 -5.70 16.53 12.91
N LYS A 129 -4.41 16.27 13.12
CA LYS A 129 -3.81 16.04 14.44
C LYS A 129 -2.93 17.20 14.83
N ARG A 130 -3.05 17.58 16.09
CA ARG A 130 -2.37 18.73 16.70
C ARG A 130 -1.64 18.28 17.95
N ASP A 131 -0.41 18.74 18.12
CA ASP A 131 0.35 18.54 19.35
C ASP A 131 -0.04 19.59 20.40
N GLY A 132 -1.08 19.26 21.17
CA GLY A 132 -1.63 20.10 22.24
C GLY A 132 -2.92 20.84 21.84
N LYS A 133 -3.41 21.70 22.75
CA LYS A 133 -4.58 22.55 22.49
C LYS A 133 -4.14 23.75 21.64
N GLN A 134 -4.72 23.87 20.47
CA GLN A 134 -4.51 25.02 19.60
C GLN A 134 -5.57 26.10 19.88
N SER A 135 -5.13 27.35 20.05
CA SER A 135 -6.00 28.50 20.32
C SER A 135 -6.18 29.46 19.13
N SER A 136 -5.32 29.36 18.12
CA SER A 136 -5.29 30.20 16.92
C SER A 136 -5.52 29.37 15.65
N ASP A 137 -5.83 30.04 14.54
CA ASP A 137 -5.91 29.38 13.24
C ASP A 137 -4.55 28.83 12.78
N ILE A 138 -4.57 27.80 11.93
CA ILE A 138 -3.42 27.41 11.10
C ILE A 138 -3.58 28.00 9.71
N PHE A 139 -2.50 28.52 9.16
CA PHE A 139 -2.46 29.04 7.80
C PHE A 139 -1.77 28.03 6.88
N VAL A 140 -2.29 27.87 5.66
CA VAL A 140 -1.79 26.88 4.70
C VAL A 140 -1.22 27.61 3.48
N GLY A 141 0.05 27.34 3.20
CA GLY A 141 0.74 27.78 1.99
C GLY A 141 1.11 26.62 1.08
N SER A 142 1.42 26.91 -0.18
CA SER A 142 1.99 25.95 -1.13
C SER A 142 3.20 26.51 -1.85
N ASP A 143 4.09 25.64 -2.29
CA ASP A 143 5.19 25.95 -3.21
C ASP A 143 4.80 25.87 -4.70
N LEU A 144 3.52 25.65 -4.99
CA LEU A 144 2.98 25.57 -6.35
C LEU A 144 3.23 26.85 -7.14
N GLU A 145 3.68 26.68 -8.39
CA GLU A 145 3.74 27.75 -9.39
C GLU A 145 2.33 28.16 -9.83
N ASP A 146 1.43 27.20 -10.05
CA ASP A 146 0.02 27.43 -10.36
C ASP A 146 -0.85 27.06 -9.15
N SER A 147 -1.37 28.06 -8.45
CA SER A 147 -2.23 27.87 -7.28
C SER A 147 -3.61 27.26 -7.60
N SER A 148 -3.97 27.13 -8.87
CA SER A 148 -5.25 26.54 -9.32
C SER A 148 -5.20 25.02 -9.51
N VAL A 149 -4.04 24.39 -9.28
CA VAL A 149 -3.88 22.93 -9.39
C VAL A 149 -4.66 22.19 -8.30
N TYR A 150 -4.63 22.71 -7.06
CA TYR A 150 -5.32 22.11 -5.92
C TYR A 150 -6.27 23.11 -5.28
N ASP A 151 -7.48 22.62 -4.94
CA ASP A 151 -8.42 23.33 -4.08
C ASP A 151 -8.30 22.79 -2.65
N TYR A 152 -8.05 23.68 -1.70
CA TYR A 152 -7.89 23.36 -0.28
C TYR A 152 -8.07 24.61 0.60
N PRO A 153 -8.49 24.45 1.87
CA PRO A 153 -8.60 25.56 2.82
C PRO A 153 -7.26 26.27 3.04
N LYS A 154 -7.24 27.60 2.90
CA LYS A 154 -6.05 28.42 3.20
C LYS A 154 -5.88 28.69 4.70
N THR A 155 -6.94 28.47 5.48
CA THR A 155 -6.98 28.64 6.92
C THR A 155 -7.74 27.47 7.53
N ILE A 156 -7.28 27.00 8.68
CA ILE A 156 -7.89 25.90 9.45
C ILE A 156 -8.17 26.43 10.86
N ALA A 157 -9.43 26.44 11.26
CA ALA A 157 -9.83 26.91 12.58
C ALA A 157 -9.36 25.96 13.70
N PRO A 158 -9.21 26.44 14.96
CA PRO A 158 -8.83 25.63 16.11
C PRO A 158 -9.67 24.36 16.32
N ASN A 159 -10.96 24.44 16.02
CA ASN A 159 -11.95 23.36 16.21
C ASN A 159 -12.26 22.58 14.93
N GLN A 160 -11.53 22.83 13.84
CA GLN A 160 -11.70 22.10 12.59
C GLN A 160 -10.87 20.81 12.65
N ASP A 161 -11.53 19.66 12.52
CA ASP A 161 -10.88 18.36 12.68
C ASP A 161 -10.55 17.66 11.35
N SER A 162 -10.92 18.27 10.22
CA SER A 162 -10.69 17.72 8.89
C SER A 162 -10.10 18.74 7.91
N PHE A 163 -9.31 18.24 6.96
CA PHE A 163 -8.67 18.99 5.89
C PHE A 163 -8.96 18.31 4.55
N ALA A 164 -9.65 19.03 3.67
CA ALA A 164 -10.02 18.52 2.36
C ALA A 164 -9.11 19.08 1.27
N ILE A 165 -8.72 18.22 0.33
CA ILE A 165 -7.92 18.59 -0.85
C ILE A 165 -8.57 17.96 -2.09
N THR A 166 -8.74 18.77 -3.13
CA THR A 166 -9.17 18.30 -4.45
C THR A 166 -8.10 18.66 -5.47
N CYS A 167 -7.74 17.72 -6.34
CA CYS A 167 -6.89 17.99 -7.48
C CYS A 167 -7.75 18.40 -8.67
N LEU A 168 -7.65 19.68 -9.07
CA LEU A 168 -8.46 20.25 -10.13
C LEU A 168 -7.82 20.07 -11.51
N LYS A 169 -6.49 19.95 -11.57
CA LYS A 169 -5.72 19.84 -12.82
C LYS A 169 -4.53 18.92 -12.63
N MET A 170 -4.19 18.18 -13.68
CA MET A 170 -2.96 17.38 -13.72
C MET A 170 -1.71 18.28 -13.66
N GLN A 171 -0.66 17.81 -12.99
CA GLN A 171 0.68 18.40 -13.05
C GLN A 171 1.76 17.32 -12.94
N ASP A 172 2.99 17.67 -13.30
CA ASP A 172 4.15 16.74 -13.34
C ASP A 172 5.22 17.04 -12.29
N LYS A 173 4.92 17.90 -11.31
CA LYS A 173 5.84 18.27 -10.23
C LYS A 173 5.29 17.83 -8.88
N ILE A 174 6.18 17.41 -7.99
CA ILE A 174 5.86 17.22 -6.58
C ILE A 174 5.59 18.60 -5.97
N SER A 175 4.62 18.67 -5.07
CA SER A 175 4.29 19.90 -4.35
C SER A 175 4.34 19.70 -2.85
N LEU A 176 4.58 20.79 -2.13
CA LEU A 176 4.56 20.86 -0.68
C LEU A 176 3.43 21.79 -0.25
N LEU A 177 2.53 21.27 0.57
CA LEU A 177 1.65 22.12 1.39
C LEU A 177 2.30 22.31 2.75
N LYS A 178 2.46 23.57 3.17
CA LYS A 178 3.09 23.96 4.42
C LYS A 178 2.04 24.55 5.34
N PHE A 179 2.11 24.18 6.61
CA PHE A 179 1.19 24.64 7.65
C PHE A 179 1.96 25.56 8.60
N PHE A 180 1.38 26.70 8.93
CA PHE A 180 1.99 27.75 9.74
C PHE A 180 1.09 28.07 10.95
N SER A 181 1.71 28.33 12.10
CA SER A 181 1.02 28.71 13.35
C SER A 181 0.50 30.15 13.34
N ASP A 182 0.99 30.97 12.41
CA ASP A 182 0.66 32.38 12.26
C ASP A 182 0.44 32.81 10.79
N GLU A 183 -0.12 34.01 10.60
CA GLU A 183 -0.41 34.57 9.29
C GLU A 183 0.85 35.11 8.58
N SER A 184 1.88 35.50 9.33
CA SER A 184 3.16 35.93 8.76
C SER A 184 3.91 34.79 8.06
N LYS A 185 3.55 33.53 8.35
CA LYS A 185 4.13 32.31 7.79
C LYS A 185 5.61 32.17 8.14
N GLU A 186 6.02 32.71 9.28
CA GLU A 186 7.39 32.62 9.77
C GLU A 186 7.63 31.30 10.50
N GLU A 187 6.63 30.82 11.25
CA GLU A 187 6.72 29.58 12.02
C GLU A 187 5.96 28.44 11.33
N GLN A 188 6.69 27.59 10.61
CA GLN A 188 6.14 26.38 10.00
C GLN A 188 5.96 25.29 11.08
N CYS A 189 4.73 24.81 11.24
CA CYS A 189 4.36 23.79 12.23
C CYS A 189 3.92 22.46 11.58
N GLY A 190 3.90 22.37 10.25
CA GLY A 190 3.56 21.15 9.55
C GLY A 190 3.90 21.19 8.07
N GLU A 191 3.84 20.02 7.44
CA GLU A 191 3.98 19.88 5.98
C GLU A 191 3.26 18.64 5.47
N LEU A 192 2.88 18.65 4.19
CA LEU A 192 2.38 17.53 3.41
C LEU A 192 3.10 17.50 2.06
N VAL A 193 3.65 16.34 1.70
CA VAL A 193 4.16 16.09 0.33
C VAL A 193 3.02 15.59 -0.54
N ILE A 194 2.85 16.17 -1.72
CA ILE A 194 1.89 15.73 -2.72
C ILE A 194 2.63 15.25 -3.98
N ILE A 195 2.45 13.98 -4.33
CA ILE A 195 2.96 13.38 -5.57
C ILE A 195 1.78 13.25 -6.55
N PRO A 196 1.79 13.96 -7.68
CA PRO A 196 0.67 13.90 -8.61
C PRO A 196 0.63 12.56 -9.35
N LYS A 197 -0.58 12.09 -9.69
CA LYS A 197 -0.78 10.85 -10.47
C LYS A 197 -0.57 11.04 -11.98
N SER A 198 0.51 11.70 -12.35
CA SER A 198 0.83 11.95 -13.74
C SER A 198 1.68 10.84 -14.36
N LEU A 199 1.88 10.87 -15.68
CA LEU A 199 2.70 9.86 -16.37
C LEU A 199 4.18 9.88 -15.93
N VAL A 200 4.65 11.00 -15.36
CA VAL A 200 6.00 11.12 -14.81
C VAL A 200 6.17 10.23 -13.58
N PHE A 201 5.14 10.10 -12.75
CA PHE A 201 5.20 9.32 -11.50
C PHE A 201 4.50 7.97 -11.61
N CYS A 202 3.46 7.82 -12.42
CA CYS A 202 2.67 6.60 -12.52
C CYS A 202 3.36 5.53 -13.37
N LYS A 203 3.28 4.27 -12.92
CA LYS A 203 3.70 3.09 -13.67
C LYS A 203 2.49 2.30 -14.14
N SER A 204 2.39 2.05 -15.44
CA SER A 204 1.35 1.16 -15.98
C SER A 204 1.76 -0.30 -15.83
N VAL A 205 0.84 -1.13 -15.36
CA VAL A 205 1.01 -2.58 -15.23
C VAL A 205 -0.15 -3.28 -15.91
N GLU A 206 0.17 -4.15 -16.86
CA GLU A 206 -0.85 -4.93 -17.55
C GLU A 206 -1.15 -6.25 -16.82
N ILE A 207 -2.45 -6.55 -16.68
CA ILE A 207 -2.97 -7.82 -16.16
C ILE A 207 -3.78 -8.51 -17.25
N VAL A 208 -3.45 -9.79 -17.49
CA VAL A 208 -4.20 -10.68 -18.37
C VAL A 208 -4.91 -11.73 -17.54
N PHE A 209 -6.23 -11.77 -17.62
CA PHE A 209 -7.06 -12.78 -16.98
C PHE A 209 -7.27 -13.98 -17.90
N CYS A 210 -7.03 -15.17 -17.37
CA CYS A 210 -7.12 -16.44 -18.07
C CYS A 210 -8.09 -17.37 -17.32
N LYS A 211 -9.22 -17.72 -17.93
CA LYS A 211 -10.11 -18.76 -17.41
C LYS A 211 -9.59 -20.12 -17.82
N VAL A 212 -9.40 -21.01 -16.85
CA VAL A 212 -8.95 -22.38 -17.09
C VAL A 212 -10.16 -23.30 -16.98
N TYR A 213 -10.45 -24.01 -18.05
CA TYR A 213 -11.49 -25.04 -18.11
C TYR A 213 -10.82 -26.40 -18.14
N ILE A 214 -11.28 -27.31 -17.27
CA ILE A 214 -10.79 -28.68 -17.26
C ILE A 214 -11.81 -29.54 -18.00
N VAL A 215 -11.33 -30.26 -19.01
CA VAL A 215 -12.14 -30.99 -19.99
C VAL A 215 -11.90 -32.48 -19.81
N ASP A 216 -13.00 -33.23 -19.72
CA ASP A 216 -12.97 -34.69 -19.73
C ASP A 216 -12.36 -35.22 -21.03
N SER A 217 -11.50 -36.22 -20.91
CA SER A 217 -10.93 -37.01 -22.00
C SER A 217 -12.02 -37.57 -22.94
N GLY A 218 -13.26 -37.71 -22.47
CA GLY A 218 -14.44 -38.15 -23.23
C GLY A 218 -15.16 -37.12 -24.13
N ARG A 219 -14.68 -35.87 -24.23
CA ARG A 219 -15.27 -34.77 -25.07
C ARG A 219 -16.73 -34.37 -24.78
N ASN A 220 -17.26 -34.58 -23.58
CA ASN A 220 -18.51 -33.96 -23.18
C ASN A 220 -18.24 -32.73 -22.30
N LEU A 221 -18.32 -31.54 -22.91
CA LEU A 221 -18.26 -30.24 -22.23
C LEU A 221 -19.34 -30.09 -21.12
N ASN A 222 -20.39 -30.91 -21.14
CA ASN A 222 -21.56 -30.77 -20.27
C ASN A 222 -21.51 -31.61 -18.98
N THR A 223 -20.55 -32.54 -18.80
CA THR A 223 -20.66 -33.57 -17.73
C THR A 223 -19.65 -33.49 -16.60
N VAL A 224 -18.61 -32.63 -16.64
CA VAL A 224 -17.61 -32.62 -15.55
C VAL A 224 -17.74 -31.42 -14.59
N PHE A 225 -18.38 -30.31 -14.97
CA PHE A 225 -18.77 -29.28 -13.99
C PHE A 225 -20.06 -28.59 -14.44
N GLY A 226 -21.19 -28.89 -13.80
CA GLY A 226 -22.50 -28.39 -14.19
C GLY A 226 -22.55 -26.86 -14.23
N ASN A 227 -22.84 -26.26 -15.39
CA ASN A 227 -23.30 -24.86 -15.55
C ASN A 227 -22.54 -23.74 -14.80
N TYR A 228 -21.32 -23.94 -14.31
CA TYR A 228 -20.52 -22.87 -13.74
C TYR A 228 -19.85 -22.11 -14.88
N ARG A 229 -20.59 -21.18 -15.51
CA ARG A 229 -19.93 -20.09 -16.24
C ARG A 229 -18.93 -19.47 -15.28
N LEU A 230 -17.63 -19.73 -15.48
CA LEU A 230 -16.55 -19.04 -14.76
C LEU A 230 -16.83 -17.55 -14.92
N GLN A 231 -17.24 -16.90 -13.85
CA GLN A 231 -17.55 -15.49 -13.93
C GLN A 231 -16.22 -14.77 -13.99
N LEU A 232 -16.12 -13.77 -14.87
CA LEU A 232 -15.09 -12.75 -14.68
C LEU A 232 -15.24 -12.24 -13.24
N LEU A 233 -14.13 -11.88 -12.59
CA LEU A 233 -14.17 -11.20 -11.30
C LEU A 233 -15.28 -10.15 -11.31
N ASN A 234 -16.09 -10.12 -10.25
CA ASN A 234 -17.19 -9.16 -10.20
C ASN A 234 -16.63 -7.73 -10.34
N LYS A 235 -17.45 -6.82 -10.87
CA LYS A 235 -17.06 -5.43 -11.16
C LYS A 235 -16.43 -4.74 -9.94
N ASN A 236 -16.93 -5.03 -8.74
CA ASN A 236 -16.43 -4.43 -7.50
C ASN A 236 -15.01 -4.89 -7.15
N SER A 237 -14.68 -6.17 -7.38
CA SER A 237 -13.32 -6.70 -7.20
C SER A 237 -12.33 -6.03 -8.15
N LEU A 238 -12.72 -5.83 -9.42
CA LEU A 238 -11.87 -5.17 -10.40
C LEU A 238 -11.71 -3.67 -10.13
N THR A 239 -12.78 -2.98 -9.71
CA THR A 239 -12.69 -1.59 -9.25
C THR A 239 -11.77 -1.48 -8.04
N SER A 240 -11.92 -2.36 -7.05
CA SER A 240 -11.06 -2.38 -5.86
C SER A 240 -9.60 -2.59 -6.24
N LEU A 241 -9.32 -3.46 -7.22
CA LEU A 241 -7.97 -3.70 -7.71
C LEU A 241 -7.36 -2.41 -8.27
N VAL A 242 -8.06 -1.73 -9.19
CA VAL A 242 -7.58 -0.48 -9.79
C VAL A 242 -7.38 0.60 -8.73
N ASP A 243 -8.39 0.81 -7.89
CA ASP A 243 -8.36 1.87 -6.87
C ASP A 243 -7.18 1.65 -5.90
N CYS A 244 -7.03 0.43 -5.35
CA CYS A 244 -5.98 0.15 -4.36
C CYS A 244 -4.56 0.35 -4.92
N PHE A 245 -4.30 0.01 -6.19
CA PHE A 245 -2.99 0.23 -6.80
C PHE A 245 -2.77 1.68 -7.26
N SER A 246 -3.85 2.40 -7.59
CA SER A 246 -3.79 3.84 -7.89
C SER A 246 -3.24 4.64 -6.72
N GLN A 247 -3.51 4.23 -5.47
CA GLN A 247 -2.89 4.81 -4.27
C GLN A 247 -1.35 4.82 -4.34
N ALA A 248 -0.78 3.76 -4.90
CA ALA A 248 0.66 3.55 -5.00
C ALA A 248 1.26 4.03 -6.32
N LEU A 249 0.54 4.89 -7.07
CA LEU A 249 0.95 5.39 -8.38
C LEU A 249 1.20 4.24 -9.37
N VAL A 250 0.40 3.16 -9.27
CA VAL A 250 0.41 2.03 -10.19
C VAL A 250 -0.93 1.98 -10.91
N ASP A 251 -0.88 2.15 -12.23
CA ASP A 251 -2.04 2.15 -13.10
C ASP A 251 -2.27 0.74 -13.67
N ILE A 252 -3.31 0.06 -13.19
CA ILE A 252 -3.63 -1.30 -13.58
C ILE A 252 -4.44 -1.30 -14.88
N GLN A 253 -3.84 -1.85 -15.93
CA GLN A 253 -4.43 -1.99 -17.25
C GLN A 253 -4.89 -3.43 -17.48
N TYR A 254 -6.13 -3.63 -17.90
CA TYR A 254 -6.66 -4.95 -18.25
C TYR A 254 -7.80 -4.82 -19.26
N ASN A 255 -8.05 -5.89 -20.01
CA ASN A 255 -9.19 -5.93 -20.92
C ASN A 255 -10.50 -6.17 -20.15
N LYS A 256 -11.39 -5.18 -20.13
CA LYS A 256 -12.68 -5.23 -19.43
C LYS A 256 -13.70 -6.17 -20.08
N THR A 257 -13.53 -6.48 -21.36
CA THR A 257 -14.53 -7.21 -22.16
C THR A 257 -14.07 -8.59 -22.58
N SER A 258 -12.80 -8.97 -22.37
CA SER A 258 -12.29 -10.29 -22.73
C SER A 258 -11.36 -10.91 -21.68
N CYS A 259 -11.44 -12.23 -21.61
CA CYS A 259 -10.49 -13.11 -20.94
C CYS A 259 -9.94 -14.10 -21.96
N LEU A 260 -8.73 -14.57 -21.72
CA LEU A 260 -8.27 -15.78 -22.39
C LEU A 260 -8.99 -16.98 -21.81
N GLU A 261 -9.34 -17.95 -22.65
CA GLU A 261 -10.04 -19.16 -22.25
C GLU A 261 -9.16 -20.36 -22.65
N LEU A 262 -8.64 -21.06 -21.65
CA LEU A 262 -7.72 -22.17 -21.83
C LEU A 262 -8.41 -23.46 -21.43
N GLU A 263 -8.41 -24.43 -22.34
CA GLU A 263 -8.88 -25.79 -22.08
C GLU A 263 -7.68 -26.67 -21.74
N VAL A 264 -7.82 -27.45 -20.67
CA VAL A 264 -6.83 -28.41 -20.20
C VAL A 264 -7.51 -29.75 -19.99
N TRP A 265 -6.91 -30.82 -20.48
CA TRP A 265 -7.46 -32.16 -20.31
C TRP A 265 -7.29 -32.64 -18.87
N GLU A 266 -8.28 -33.35 -18.34
CA GLU A 266 -8.24 -33.91 -16.98
C GLU A 266 -6.99 -34.78 -16.77
N ASP A 267 -6.64 -35.61 -17.76
CA ASP A 267 -5.44 -36.48 -17.71
C ASP A 267 -4.13 -35.68 -17.59
N ASP A 268 -4.06 -34.49 -18.21
CA ASP A 268 -2.91 -33.59 -18.09
C ASP A 268 -2.85 -32.93 -16.70
N MET A 269 -3.98 -32.82 -16.00
CA MET A 269 -4.07 -32.20 -14.68
C MET A 269 -3.74 -33.17 -13.53
N GLN A 270 -3.95 -34.48 -13.72
CA GLN A 270 -3.72 -35.53 -12.71
C GLN A 270 -2.35 -35.42 -12.00
N PRO A 271 -1.23 -35.16 -12.71
CA PRO A 271 0.09 -35.05 -12.06
C PRO A 271 0.18 -33.91 -11.04
N PHE A 272 -0.69 -32.90 -11.12
CA PHE A 272 -0.65 -31.73 -10.24
C PHE A 272 -1.53 -31.85 -9.01
N TYR A 273 -2.31 -32.91 -8.90
CA TYR A 273 -3.19 -33.14 -7.76
C TYR A 273 -2.51 -33.89 -6.61
N VAL A 274 -2.97 -33.59 -5.42
CA VAL A 274 -2.81 -34.38 -4.21
C VAL A 274 -4.18 -34.89 -3.77
N LYS A 275 -4.25 -36.16 -3.38
CA LYS A 275 -5.47 -36.79 -2.92
C LYS A 275 -5.71 -36.44 -1.45
N LEU A 276 -6.80 -35.73 -1.16
CA LEU A 276 -7.33 -35.58 0.19
C LEU A 276 -8.39 -36.65 0.43
N LYS A 277 -8.83 -36.78 1.70
CA LYS A 277 -9.78 -37.82 2.13
C LYS A 277 -11.03 -37.91 1.24
N ASP A 278 -11.59 -36.76 0.88
CA ASP A 278 -12.89 -36.66 0.19
C ASP A 278 -12.83 -35.88 -1.14
N LYS A 279 -11.65 -35.39 -1.56
CA LYS A 279 -11.50 -34.56 -2.78
C LYS A 279 -10.06 -34.56 -3.31
N ASN A 280 -9.89 -34.24 -4.59
CA ASN A 280 -8.59 -33.87 -5.13
C ASN A 280 -8.33 -32.37 -4.88
N ALA A 281 -7.08 -32.03 -4.61
CA ALA A 281 -6.64 -30.65 -4.44
C ALA A 281 -5.39 -30.40 -5.29
N PHE A 282 -5.23 -29.19 -5.78
CA PHE A 282 -4.03 -28.77 -6.48
C PHE A 282 -2.89 -28.51 -5.49
N ASP A 283 -1.74 -29.12 -5.76
CA ASP A 283 -0.51 -28.91 -5.00
C ASP A 283 0.23 -27.66 -5.49
N ILE A 284 0.30 -26.64 -4.65
CA ILE A 284 0.92 -25.34 -4.99
C ILE A 284 2.40 -25.50 -5.33
N GLU A 285 3.09 -26.51 -4.79
CA GLU A 285 4.50 -26.76 -5.09
C GLU A 285 4.72 -27.14 -6.57
N LYS A 286 3.68 -27.63 -7.26
CA LYS A 286 3.70 -28.00 -8.69
C LYS A 286 3.31 -26.85 -9.63
N SER A 287 3.16 -25.63 -9.11
CA SER A 287 2.72 -24.46 -9.87
C SER A 287 3.59 -24.11 -11.07
N ASN A 288 4.91 -24.28 -11.00
CA ASN A 288 5.79 -24.01 -12.14
C ASN A 288 5.53 -24.95 -13.33
N GLU A 289 5.24 -26.23 -13.05
CA GLU A 289 4.94 -27.24 -14.07
C GLU A 289 3.58 -26.98 -14.71
N LEU A 290 2.57 -26.64 -13.90
CA LEU A 290 1.26 -26.24 -14.40
C LEU A 290 1.36 -24.97 -15.27
N ILE A 291 2.17 -23.99 -14.89
CA ILE A 291 2.42 -22.79 -15.71
C ILE A 291 2.99 -23.17 -17.08
N ALA A 292 3.91 -24.14 -17.15
CA ALA A 292 4.47 -24.59 -18.41
C ALA A 292 3.38 -25.20 -19.33
N LEU A 293 2.49 -26.01 -18.76
CA LEU A 293 1.34 -26.56 -19.48
C LEU A 293 0.39 -25.46 -19.97
N LEU A 294 0.00 -24.52 -19.10
CA LEU A 294 -0.93 -23.45 -19.46
C LEU A 294 -0.35 -22.50 -20.53
N ARG A 295 0.95 -22.17 -20.44
CA ARG A 295 1.64 -21.39 -21.47
C ARG A 295 1.73 -22.13 -22.81
N LYS A 296 1.85 -23.46 -22.80
CA LYS A 296 1.78 -24.27 -24.02
C LYS A 296 0.39 -24.17 -24.64
N ARG A 297 -0.68 -24.40 -23.86
CA ARG A 297 -2.07 -24.30 -24.30
C ARG A 297 -2.42 -22.91 -24.85
N GLU A 298 -1.92 -21.87 -24.19
CA GLU A 298 -2.10 -20.49 -24.65
C GLU A 298 -1.49 -20.25 -26.03
N LYS A 299 -0.25 -20.72 -26.27
CA LYS A 299 0.42 -20.60 -27.58
C LYS A 299 -0.25 -21.42 -28.68
N GLU A 300 -0.84 -22.56 -28.33
CA GLU A 300 -1.59 -23.40 -29.28
C GLU A 300 -2.89 -22.72 -29.73
N LYS A 301 -3.57 -22.00 -28.83
CA LYS A 301 -4.87 -21.38 -29.08
C LYS A 301 -4.80 -19.95 -29.61
N TYR A 302 -3.78 -19.18 -29.21
CA TYR A 302 -3.67 -17.76 -29.52
C TYR A 302 -2.40 -17.43 -30.31
N PHE A 303 -2.57 -16.68 -31.40
CA PHE A 303 -1.49 -16.31 -32.33
C PHE A 303 -0.41 -15.41 -31.71
N SER A 304 -0.78 -14.57 -30.75
CA SER A 304 0.15 -13.72 -30.00
C SER A 304 -0.08 -13.85 -28.50
N VAL A 305 1.02 -14.02 -27.77
CA VAL A 305 1.02 -14.13 -26.30
C VAL A 305 1.75 -12.94 -25.73
N LYS A 306 1.07 -12.14 -24.91
CA LYS A 306 1.71 -11.07 -24.15
C LYS A 306 2.65 -11.68 -23.11
N LYS A 307 3.91 -11.22 -23.13
CA LYS A 307 4.99 -11.75 -22.27
C LYS A 307 5.24 -10.89 -21.04
N ASP A 308 5.14 -9.57 -21.18
CA ASP A 308 5.40 -8.62 -20.10
C ASP A 308 4.09 -8.17 -19.44
N CYS A 309 3.47 -9.10 -18.71
CA CYS A 309 2.22 -8.85 -17.99
C CYS A 309 2.12 -9.78 -16.77
N ILE A 310 1.22 -9.45 -15.84
CA ILE A 310 0.80 -10.36 -14.78
C ILE A 310 -0.32 -11.24 -15.33
N LYS A 311 -0.16 -12.56 -15.25
CA LYS A 311 -1.21 -13.52 -15.62
C LYS A 311 -1.98 -13.98 -14.40
N VAL A 312 -3.30 -13.85 -14.44
CA VAL A 312 -4.20 -14.34 -13.41
C VAL A 312 -5.00 -15.50 -13.96
N TYR A 313 -4.64 -16.72 -13.56
CA TYR A 313 -5.36 -17.94 -13.92
C TYR A 313 -6.51 -18.17 -12.93
N ILE A 314 -7.73 -18.03 -13.44
CA ILE A 314 -8.97 -18.33 -12.74
C ILE A 314 -9.25 -19.81 -12.94
N MET A 315 -9.02 -20.59 -11.90
CA MET A 315 -9.22 -22.03 -11.88
C MET A 315 -10.68 -22.37 -11.55
N PRO A 316 -11.17 -23.56 -11.96
CA PRO A 316 -12.43 -24.09 -11.45
C PRO A 316 -12.34 -24.31 -9.94
N ASP A 317 -13.45 -24.65 -9.27
CA ASP A 317 -13.52 -24.78 -7.81
C ASP A 317 -12.75 -26.02 -7.29
N ILE A 318 -11.42 -25.91 -7.36
CA ILE A 318 -10.45 -26.89 -6.91
C ILE A 318 -9.69 -26.25 -5.74
N PRO A 319 -9.58 -26.92 -4.58
CA PRO A 319 -8.76 -26.48 -3.47
C PRO A 319 -7.30 -26.31 -3.87
N PHE A 320 -6.65 -25.25 -3.41
CA PHE A 320 -5.20 -25.10 -3.50
C PHE A 320 -4.59 -25.41 -2.14
N ILE A 321 -3.66 -26.36 -2.09
CA ILE A 321 -3.04 -26.83 -0.85
C ILE A 321 -1.55 -26.53 -0.90
N ASN A 322 -1.03 -25.94 0.17
CA ASN A 322 0.41 -25.73 0.33
C ASN A 322 1.11 -26.95 0.95
N LYS A 323 2.45 -26.91 1.04
CA LYS A 323 3.27 -27.95 1.69
C LYS A 323 2.89 -28.31 3.14
N TYR A 324 2.11 -27.47 3.82
CA TYR A 324 1.62 -27.69 5.19
C TYR A 324 0.18 -28.25 5.23
N GLY A 325 -0.41 -28.60 4.09
CA GLY A 325 -1.78 -29.10 4.01
C GLY A 325 -2.85 -28.01 4.17
N LYS A 326 -2.48 -26.73 4.15
CA LYS A 326 -3.40 -25.60 4.36
C LYS A 326 -4.01 -25.14 3.03
N GLU A 327 -5.32 -24.99 3.03
CA GLU A 327 -6.07 -24.50 1.87
C GLU A 327 -5.95 -22.96 1.70
N THR A 328 -5.82 -22.50 0.45
CA THR A 328 -5.92 -21.08 0.08
C THR A 328 -6.89 -20.86 -1.09
N ARG A 329 -7.39 -19.62 -1.21
CA ARG A 329 -8.30 -19.18 -2.29
C ARG A 329 -7.57 -18.59 -3.49
N ALA A 330 -6.35 -18.11 -3.27
CA ALA A 330 -5.45 -17.64 -4.32
C ALA A 330 -4.00 -17.72 -3.83
N PHE A 331 -3.06 -17.67 -4.77
CA PHE A 331 -1.64 -17.54 -4.48
C PHE A 331 -0.90 -16.97 -5.69
N SER A 332 0.12 -16.15 -5.43
CA SER A 332 1.15 -15.75 -6.38
C SER A 332 2.28 -16.77 -6.40
N VAL A 333 2.81 -17.06 -7.60
CA VAL A 333 3.95 -17.97 -7.76
C VAL A 333 5.25 -17.20 -7.59
N ILE A 334 6.03 -17.61 -6.60
CA ILE A 334 7.33 -17.01 -6.24
C ILE A 334 8.23 -16.96 -7.49
N GLY A 335 8.69 -15.75 -7.84
CA GLY A 335 9.58 -15.52 -8.98
C GLY A 335 8.90 -15.47 -10.35
N GLN A 336 7.56 -15.50 -10.39
CA GLN A 336 6.78 -15.40 -11.63
C GLN A 336 5.77 -14.24 -11.55
N ASN A 337 5.46 -13.64 -12.69
CA ASN A 337 4.32 -12.72 -12.83
C ASN A 337 3.04 -13.52 -13.06
N THR A 338 2.74 -14.45 -12.14
CA THR A 338 1.63 -15.39 -12.29
C THR A 338 0.91 -15.61 -10.96
N ILE A 339 -0.41 -15.56 -11.02
CA ILE A 339 -1.33 -15.74 -9.91
C ILE A 339 -2.33 -16.82 -10.30
N PHE A 340 -2.63 -17.70 -9.35
CA PHE A 340 -3.76 -18.61 -9.44
C PHE A 340 -4.82 -18.19 -8.44
N CYS A 341 -6.07 -18.13 -8.87
CA CYS A 341 -7.20 -17.84 -7.99
C CYS A 341 -8.37 -18.77 -8.30
N LYS A 342 -9.14 -19.07 -7.26
CA LYS A 342 -10.43 -19.74 -7.44
C LYS A 342 -11.43 -18.78 -8.09
N ASN A 343 -12.38 -19.34 -8.81
CA ASN A 343 -13.55 -18.61 -9.28
C ASN A 343 -14.23 -17.84 -8.12
N GLY A 344 -14.56 -16.57 -8.34
CA GLY A 344 -15.20 -15.73 -7.32
C GLY A 344 -14.29 -15.22 -6.19
N VAL A 345 -12.96 -15.25 -6.36
CA VAL A 345 -12.04 -14.64 -5.39
C VAL A 345 -12.41 -13.17 -5.10
N ASP A 346 -12.33 -12.79 -3.83
CA ASP A 346 -12.64 -11.42 -3.41
C ASP A 346 -11.54 -10.45 -3.86
N GLY A 347 -11.94 -9.19 -4.09
CA GLY A 347 -11.02 -8.15 -4.59
C GLY A 347 -9.82 -7.91 -3.68
N MET A 348 -9.96 -8.05 -2.36
CA MET A 348 -8.86 -7.81 -1.43
C MET A 348 -7.81 -8.93 -1.47
N THR A 349 -8.26 -10.18 -1.60
CA THR A 349 -7.37 -11.31 -1.85
C THR A 349 -6.65 -11.12 -3.17
N LEU A 350 -7.33 -10.67 -4.23
CA LEU A 350 -6.66 -10.38 -5.51
C LEU A 350 -5.63 -9.24 -5.41
N VAL A 351 -5.96 -8.13 -4.72
CA VAL A 351 -5.02 -7.03 -4.46
C VAL A 351 -3.76 -7.55 -3.76
N HIS A 352 -3.92 -8.43 -2.78
CA HIS A 352 -2.80 -9.07 -2.06
C HIS A 352 -1.90 -9.88 -3.01
N GLU A 353 -2.47 -10.75 -3.84
CA GLU A 353 -1.68 -11.57 -4.77
C GLU A 353 -1.01 -10.76 -5.87
N VAL A 354 -1.68 -9.71 -6.38
CA VAL A 354 -1.08 -8.77 -7.34
C VAL A 354 0.07 -8.01 -6.68
N GLY A 355 -0.04 -7.67 -5.39
CA GLY A 355 1.05 -7.10 -4.61
C GLY A 355 2.29 -8.00 -4.60
N HIS A 356 2.10 -9.32 -4.41
CA HIS A 356 3.18 -10.29 -4.53
C HIS A 356 3.80 -10.35 -5.94
N ALA A 357 2.97 -10.34 -6.99
CA ALA A 357 3.47 -10.30 -8.37
C ALA A 357 4.25 -9.01 -8.69
N LEU A 358 3.94 -7.90 -8.01
CA LEU A 358 4.71 -6.65 -8.07
C LEU A 358 5.89 -6.61 -7.11
N GLY A 359 6.22 -7.74 -6.49
CA GLY A 359 7.41 -7.92 -5.69
C GLY A 359 7.25 -7.52 -4.22
N LEU A 360 6.04 -7.31 -3.70
CA LEU A 360 5.83 -7.07 -2.28
C LEU A 360 5.84 -8.39 -1.49
N PRO A 361 6.61 -8.51 -0.40
CA PRO A 361 6.46 -9.62 0.54
C PRO A 361 5.24 -9.37 1.45
N HIS A 362 4.84 -10.39 2.21
CA HIS A 362 4.00 -10.14 3.39
C HIS A 362 4.72 -9.17 4.33
N THR A 363 3.98 -8.25 4.98
CA THR A 363 4.59 -7.29 5.91
C THR A 363 5.27 -7.96 7.10
N PHE A 364 4.86 -9.17 7.49
CA PHE A 364 5.43 -9.91 8.59
C PHE A 364 6.56 -10.88 8.18
N VAL A 365 7.05 -10.80 6.93
CA VAL A 365 8.19 -11.60 6.45
C VAL A 365 9.40 -10.71 6.22
N TYR A 366 10.53 -11.05 6.85
CA TYR A 366 11.80 -10.40 6.57
C TYR A 366 12.44 -10.93 5.27
N ARG A 367 12.71 -10.02 4.32
CA ARG A 367 13.07 -10.37 2.93
C ARG A 367 14.49 -10.88 2.73
N SER A 368 15.48 -10.56 3.58
CA SER A 368 16.87 -10.99 3.31
C SER A 368 17.02 -12.52 3.24
N VAL A 369 16.10 -13.26 3.86
CA VAL A 369 16.03 -14.72 3.79
C VAL A 369 15.23 -15.21 2.57
N LEU A 370 14.21 -14.46 2.11
CA LEU A 370 13.50 -14.74 0.85
C LEU A 370 14.36 -14.44 -0.40
N ALA A 371 15.26 -13.46 -0.33
CA ALA A 371 16.19 -13.11 -1.41
C ALA A 371 17.19 -14.26 -1.71
N ASN A 372 17.43 -15.16 -0.75
CA ASN A 372 18.20 -16.38 -0.99
C ASN A 372 17.38 -17.49 -1.70
N SER A 373 16.04 -17.40 -1.71
CA SER A 373 15.15 -18.34 -2.42
C SER A 373 14.67 -17.78 -3.76
N LEU A 374 14.69 -16.46 -3.94
CA LEU A 374 14.35 -15.75 -5.15
C LEU A 374 15.66 -15.38 -5.85
N ASN A 375 16.00 -16.04 -6.96
CA ASN A 375 17.15 -15.71 -7.84
C ASN A 375 17.06 -14.31 -8.50
N ASN A 376 16.41 -13.33 -7.87
CA ASN A 376 16.36 -11.96 -8.31
C ASN A 376 17.55 -11.16 -7.75
N LYS A 377 18.57 -11.02 -8.59
CA LYS A 377 19.66 -10.04 -8.50
C LYS A 377 19.15 -8.60 -8.68
N SER A 378 18.10 -8.17 -7.97
CA SER A 378 17.76 -6.76 -7.90
C SER A 378 18.22 -6.20 -6.56
N ASN A 379 18.96 -5.09 -6.62
CA ASN A 379 19.47 -4.30 -5.48
C ASN A 379 18.36 -3.72 -4.58
N ASN A 380 17.15 -4.28 -4.59
CA ASN A 380 15.98 -3.87 -3.80
C ASN A 380 15.97 -4.48 -2.39
N SER A 381 17.03 -5.18 -1.98
CA SER A 381 17.17 -5.80 -0.66
C SER A 381 17.11 -4.81 0.50
N GLU A 382 17.25 -3.52 0.23
CA GLU A 382 17.31 -2.46 1.24
C GLU A 382 15.93 -1.87 1.62
N MET A 383 14.87 -2.18 0.87
CA MET A 383 13.55 -1.56 1.04
C MET A 383 12.46 -2.53 1.48
N SER A 384 12.71 -3.29 2.55
CA SER A 384 11.68 -4.14 3.15
C SER A 384 11.69 -4.01 4.66
N PHE A 385 10.50 -3.86 5.22
CA PHE A 385 10.29 -3.74 6.66
C PHE A 385 9.41 -4.88 7.15
N CYS A 386 9.79 -5.45 8.29
CA CYS A 386 9.06 -6.51 8.95
C CYS A 386 8.19 -5.92 10.06
N TYR A 387 6.93 -6.33 10.08
CA TYR A 387 5.92 -5.88 11.02
C TYR A 387 5.35 -7.07 11.81
N GLU A 388 4.82 -6.82 13.00
CA GLU A 388 4.06 -7.84 13.73
C GLU A 388 2.81 -8.20 12.92
N LYS A 389 2.62 -9.49 12.67
CA LYS A 389 1.50 -10.05 11.93
C LYS A 389 0.16 -9.62 12.55
N LYS A 390 -0.77 -9.19 11.69
CA LYS A 390 -2.12 -8.69 12.05
C LYS A 390 -2.12 -7.39 12.87
N LYS A 391 -1.02 -6.65 12.87
CA LYS A 391 -0.90 -5.36 13.59
C LYS A 391 -0.86 -4.16 12.66
N THR A 392 -1.08 -4.37 11.37
CA THR A 392 -1.10 -3.30 10.38
C THR A 392 -2.42 -3.24 9.61
N ASP A 393 -2.70 -2.08 9.06
CA ASP A 393 -3.75 -1.80 8.08
C ASP A 393 -3.27 -2.06 6.63
N ASN A 394 -2.13 -2.75 6.47
CA ASN A 394 -1.48 -2.94 5.19
C ASN A 394 -2.13 -4.05 4.35
N PHE A 395 -2.25 -3.87 3.04
CA PHE A 395 -2.77 -4.90 2.14
C PHE A 395 -1.97 -6.21 2.16
N MET A 396 -0.68 -6.15 2.46
CA MET A 396 0.21 -7.31 2.52
C MET A 396 0.25 -7.99 3.90
N ASP A 397 -0.60 -7.57 4.84
CA ASP A 397 -0.83 -8.26 6.12
C ASP A 397 -2.03 -9.22 6.02
N TYR A 398 -2.23 -10.03 7.05
CA TYR A 398 -3.38 -10.91 7.25
C TYR A 398 -4.36 -10.37 8.30
N SER A 399 -4.31 -9.07 8.57
CA SER A 399 -5.31 -8.39 9.40
C SER A 399 -6.68 -8.42 8.73
N ASN A 400 -7.74 -8.33 9.52
CA ASN A 400 -9.11 -8.27 9.00
C ASN A 400 -9.42 -6.93 8.33
N TYR A 401 -8.63 -5.91 8.62
CA TYR A 401 -8.83 -4.55 8.17
C TYR A 401 -7.58 -4.08 7.41
N ARG A 402 -7.66 -4.09 6.08
CA ARG A 402 -6.54 -3.86 5.15
C ARG A 402 -6.95 -2.80 4.15
N MET A 403 -6.17 -1.72 4.09
CA MET A 403 -6.58 -0.48 3.43
C MET A 403 -5.46 0.26 2.69
N PHE A 404 -4.19 0.06 3.06
CA PHE A 404 -3.10 0.87 2.52
C PHE A 404 -1.96 0.01 1.98
N PHE A 405 -1.31 0.55 0.95
CA PHE A 405 0.12 0.33 0.75
C PHE A 405 0.89 1.46 1.43
N TYR A 406 2.01 1.13 2.07
CA TYR A 406 2.91 2.14 2.64
C TYR A 406 3.84 2.70 1.56
N TYR A 407 4.37 3.89 1.77
CA TYR A 407 5.17 4.61 0.78
C TYR A 407 6.39 3.82 0.30
N TRP A 408 7.05 3.07 1.19
CA TRP A 408 8.14 2.18 0.79
C TRP A 408 7.68 1.09 -0.19
N GLN A 409 6.44 0.59 -0.08
CA GLN A 409 5.85 -0.37 -1.01
C GLN A 409 5.54 0.28 -2.36
N TRP A 410 5.14 1.56 -2.37
CA TRP A 410 4.96 2.31 -3.60
C TRP A 410 6.28 2.32 -4.39
N LYS A 411 7.40 2.62 -3.72
CA LYS A 411 8.75 2.58 -4.31
C LYS A 411 9.20 1.19 -4.78
N VAL A 412 8.77 0.12 -4.11
CA VAL A 412 9.06 -1.26 -4.55
C VAL A 412 8.35 -1.55 -5.87
N MET A 413 7.03 -1.30 -5.92
CA MET A 413 6.20 -1.59 -7.10
C MET A 413 6.49 -0.66 -8.29
N ASN A 414 6.84 0.59 -7.99
CA ASN A 414 7.05 1.64 -8.97
C ASN A 414 8.46 2.25 -8.83
N GLU A 415 9.36 1.86 -9.72
CA GLU A 415 10.76 2.29 -9.74
C GLU A 415 10.94 3.79 -9.95
N LYS A 416 9.97 4.49 -10.56
CA LYS A 416 10.03 5.95 -10.78
C LYS A 416 10.12 6.72 -9.46
N LEU A 417 9.66 6.13 -8.36
CA LEU A 417 9.64 6.75 -7.04
C LEU A 417 10.92 6.53 -6.23
N ARG A 418 11.81 5.62 -6.65
CA ARG A 418 12.99 5.22 -5.84
C ARG A 418 14.01 6.33 -5.65
N ASN A 419 14.12 7.22 -6.64
CA ASN A 419 15.06 8.34 -6.62
C ASN A 419 14.46 9.62 -6.02
N ILE A 420 13.18 9.60 -5.64
CA ILE A 420 12.56 10.73 -4.96
C ILE A 420 13.11 10.79 -3.53
N LYS A 421 13.90 11.83 -3.27
CA LYS A 421 14.43 12.21 -1.97
C LYS A 421 13.93 13.62 -1.64
N PHE A 422 13.71 13.86 -0.35
CA PHE A 422 13.11 15.07 0.17
C PHE A 422 14.00 15.79 1.16
#